data_AF-A0A1C6P3Y3-F1
#
_entry.id   AF-A0A1C6P3Y3-F1
#
_cell.length_a   1.000
_cell.length_b   1.000
_cell.length_c   1.000
_cell.angle_alpha   90.00
_cell.angle_beta   90.00
_cell.angle_gamma   90.00
#
_symmetry.space_group_name_H-M   'P 1'
#
loop_
_entity.id
_entity.type
_entity.pdbx_description
1 polymer ?
#
loop_
_entity_poly.entity_id
_entity_poly.type
_entity_poly.pdbx_seq_one_letter_code
_entity_poly.pdbx_strand_id
1 'polypeptide(L)'
;MLDTAPLTTAAQLHSDRLRRLPESALRRGAAAEGLALARELARRAQLLEFPGSTPLDLPDVGVLAVGDQLAVAAHDLAEIVRGLDAADELAEATALVEEAGRRIGAATARR
;
A
#
# COMPACT_ATOMS: atom_id res chain seq x y z
N MET A 1 -20.61 7.14 8.05
CA MET A 1 -19.20 7.35 7.69
C MET A 1 -18.64 5.99 7.39
N LEU A 2 -18.17 5.77 6.16
CA LEU A 2 -17.63 4.50 5.69
C LEU A 2 -16.53 3.98 6.63
N ASP A 3 -16.64 2.72 7.05
CA ASP A 3 -15.60 2.08 7.87
C ASP A 3 -14.44 1.64 6.99
N THR A 4 -13.33 2.36 7.07
CA THR A 4 -12.11 2.08 6.31
C THR A 4 -11.06 1.29 7.09
N ALA A 5 -11.39 0.82 8.30
CA ALA A 5 -10.51 -0.01 9.12
C ALA A 5 -10.03 -1.30 8.42
N PRO A 6 -10.83 -1.99 7.57
CA PRO A 6 -10.34 -3.16 6.84
C PRO A 6 -9.12 -2.85 5.97
N LEU A 7 -9.12 -1.72 5.26
CA LEU A 7 -8.01 -1.30 4.40
C LEU A 7 -6.75 -1.00 5.21
N THR A 8 -6.87 -0.16 6.25
CA THR A 8 -5.71 0.26 7.05
C THR A 8 -5.14 -0.90 7.85
N THR A 9 -5.98 -1.81 8.36
CA THR A 9 -5.53 -3.00 9.10
C THR A 9 -4.75 -3.96 8.20
N ALA A 10 -5.26 -4.26 6.99
CA ALA A 10 -4.57 -5.12 6.04
C ALA A 10 -3.23 -4.51 5.60
N ALA A 11 -3.20 -3.21 5.32
CA ALA A 11 -1.98 -2.51 4.95
C ALA A 11 -0.94 -2.51 6.09
N GLN A 12 -1.38 -2.25 7.33
CA GLN A 12 -0.52 -2.26 8.52
C GLN A 12 0.14 -3.62 8.74
N LEU A 13 -0.62 -4.72 8.56
CA LEU A 13 -0.09 -6.08 8.66
C LEU A 13 1.08 -6.29 7.69
N HIS A 14 0.96 -5.81 6.46
CA HIS A 14 1.99 -5.96 5.44
C HIS A 14 3.15 -4.98 5.61
N SER A 15 2.90 -3.75 6.04
CA SER A 15 3.98 -2.82 6.41
C SER A 15 4.83 -3.38 7.55
N ASP A 16 4.20 -3.95 8.58
CA ASP A 16 4.92 -4.52 9.72
C ASP A 16 5.70 -5.77 9.34
N ARG A 17 5.17 -6.57 8.40
CA ARG A 17 5.92 -7.67 7.81
C ARG A 17 7.18 -7.14 7.12
N LEU A 18 7.06 -6.14 6.24
CA LEU A 18 8.20 -5.56 5.52
C LEU A 18 9.27 -5.01 6.49
N ARG A 19 8.85 -4.26 7.52
CA ARG A 19 9.75 -3.71 8.56
C ARG A 19 10.54 -4.77 9.33
N ARG A 20 10.02 -6.00 9.42
CA ARG A 20 10.67 -7.12 10.14
C ARG A 20 11.57 -7.98 9.25
N LEU A 21 11.53 -7.80 7.93
CA LEU A 21 12.35 -8.62 7.02
C LEU A 21 13.82 -8.18 7.05
N PRO A 22 14.77 -9.14 6.92
CA PRO A 22 16.15 -8.78 6.71
C PRO A 22 16.34 -8.12 5.34
N GLU A 23 17.32 -7.23 5.21
CA GLU A 23 17.59 -6.47 3.97
C GLU A 23 17.77 -7.38 2.75
N SER A 24 18.41 -8.55 2.91
CA SER A 24 18.58 -9.49 1.80
C SER A 24 17.24 -10.01 1.26
N ALA A 25 16.24 -10.23 2.10
CA ALA A 25 14.90 -10.65 1.68
C ALA A 25 14.14 -9.50 1.01
N LEU A 26 14.29 -8.28 1.53
CA LEU A 26 13.73 -7.08 0.92
C LEU A 26 14.25 -6.88 -0.50
N ARG A 27 15.57 -6.96 -0.70
CA ARG A 27 16.23 -6.84 -2.01
C ARG A 27 15.88 -7.97 -2.99
N ARG A 28 15.49 -9.16 -2.51
CA ARG A 28 15.05 -10.28 -3.37
C ARG A 28 13.64 -10.12 -3.95
N GLY A 29 12.92 -9.07 -3.57
CA GLY A 29 11.66 -8.69 -4.24
C GLY A 29 10.57 -8.23 -3.30
N ALA A 30 10.64 -8.52 -2.00
CA ALA A 30 9.59 -8.09 -1.06
C ALA A 30 9.44 -6.56 -1.01
N ALA A 31 10.54 -5.80 -1.09
CA ALA A 31 10.48 -4.35 -1.16
C ALA A 31 9.91 -3.85 -2.49
N ALA A 32 10.18 -4.51 -3.62
CA ALA A 32 9.63 -4.13 -4.91
C ALA A 32 8.10 -4.30 -4.95
N GLU A 33 7.59 -5.42 -4.41
CA GLU A 33 6.15 -5.67 -4.29
C GLU A 33 5.48 -4.66 -3.36
N GLY A 34 6.11 -4.34 -2.23
CA GLY A 34 5.61 -3.33 -1.29
C GLY A 34 5.59 -1.91 -1.86
N LEU A 35 6.63 -1.53 -2.60
CA LEU A 35 6.72 -0.20 -3.21
C LEU A 35 5.72 -0.04 -4.36
N ALA A 36 5.53 -1.09 -5.17
CA ALA A 36 4.50 -1.10 -6.20
C ALA A 36 3.09 -0.93 -5.59
N LEU A 37 2.80 -1.60 -4.48
CA LEU A 37 1.56 -1.42 -3.74
C LEU A 37 1.42 0.01 -3.23
N ALA A 38 2.43 0.55 -2.54
CA ALA A 38 2.40 1.90 -2.00
C ALA A 38 2.16 2.97 -3.08
N ARG A 39 2.81 2.82 -4.25
CA ARG A 39 2.60 3.70 -5.42
C ARG A 39 1.18 3.65 -5.93
N GLU A 40 0.58 2.46 -6.02
CA GLU A 40 -0.79 2.32 -6.52
C GLU A 40 -1.80 2.94 -5.55
N LEU A 41 -1.63 2.75 -4.23
CA LEU A 41 -2.49 3.39 -3.23
C LEU A 41 -2.36 4.92 -3.27
N ALA A 42 -1.13 5.45 -3.36
CA ALA A 42 -0.90 6.88 -3.46
C ALA A 42 -1.47 7.47 -4.76
N ARG A 43 -1.37 6.74 -5.88
CA ARG A 43 -1.95 7.14 -7.17
C ARG A 43 -3.48 7.21 -7.08
N ARG A 44 -4.13 6.20 -6.48
CA ARG A 44 -5.58 6.18 -6.25
C ARG A 44 -6.03 7.34 -5.38
N ALA A 45 -5.35 7.59 -4.27
CA ALA A 45 -5.65 8.72 -3.38
C ALA A 45 -5.61 10.05 -4.13
N GLN A 46 -4.54 10.30 -4.90
CA GLN A 46 -4.38 11.52 -5.69
C GLN A 46 -5.45 11.70 -6.76
N LEU A 47 -5.89 10.63 -7.43
CA LEU A 47 -6.94 10.71 -8.45
C LEU A 47 -8.31 11.07 -7.86
N LEU A 48 -8.59 10.60 -6.65
CA LEU A 48 -9.82 10.90 -5.93
C LEU A 48 -9.80 12.33 -5.36
N GLU A 49 -8.66 12.75 -4.80
CA GLU A 49 -8.51 14.05 -4.18
C GLU A 49 -8.38 15.19 -5.21
N PHE A 50 -7.69 14.93 -6.32
CA PHE A 50 -7.44 15.92 -7.37
C PHE A 50 -7.88 15.41 -8.77
N PRO A 51 -9.20 15.26 -9.01
CA PRO A 51 -9.71 14.81 -10.30
C PRO A 51 -9.18 15.65 -11.48
N GLY A 52 -8.65 14.98 -12.50
CA GLY A 52 -8.11 15.62 -13.71
C GLY A 52 -6.65 16.09 -13.60
N SER A 53 -6.01 15.95 -12.44
CA SER A 53 -4.57 16.17 -12.29
C SER A 53 -3.77 14.90 -12.60
N THR A 54 -2.58 15.06 -13.18
CA THR A 54 -1.63 13.95 -13.31
C THR A 54 -1.07 13.59 -11.93
N PRO A 55 -1.22 12.34 -11.45
CA PRO A 55 -0.66 11.94 -10.17
C PRO A 55 0.86 12.05 -10.15
N LEU A 56 1.40 12.47 -9.02
CA LEU A 56 2.82 12.47 -8.72
C LEU A 56 3.29 11.06 -8.35
N ASP A 57 4.46 10.68 -8.84
CA ASP A 57 5.07 9.40 -8.50
C ASP A 57 5.59 9.38 -7.06
N LEU A 58 5.20 8.35 -6.30
CA LEU A 58 5.80 8.09 -5.00
C LEU A 58 7.26 7.60 -5.20
N PRO A 59 8.26 8.31 -4.68
CA PRO A 59 9.67 8.00 -4.96
C PRO A 59 10.10 6.69 -4.30
N ASP A 60 11.08 6.01 -4.89
CA ASP A 60 11.82 4.96 -4.17
C ASP A 60 12.84 5.64 -3.25
N VAL A 61 12.65 5.52 -1.94
CA VAL A 61 13.54 6.11 -0.93
C VAL A 61 14.36 5.05 -0.17
N GLY A 62 14.41 3.82 -0.71
CA GLY A 62 15.19 2.72 -0.19
C GLY A 62 14.36 1.59 0.45
N VAL A 63 14.90 0.37 0.37
CA VAL A 63 14.19 -0.87 0.72
C VAL A 63 13.68 -0.94 2.15
N LEU A 64 14.30 -0.23 3.10
CA LEU A 64 13.91 -0.22 4.50
C LEU A 64 12.71 0.71 4.78
N ALA A 65 12.49 1.71 3.94
CA ALA A 65 11.42 2.69 4.09
C ALA A 65 10.10 2.25 3.45
N VAL A 66 10.10 1.19 2.62
CA VAL A 66 8.92 0.73 1.88
C VAL A 66 7.74 0.39 2.80
N GLY A 67 8.01 -0.18 3.98
CA GLY A 67 6.95 -0.44 4.96
C GLY A 67 6.28 0.85 5.45
N ASP A 68 7.05 1.92 5.66
CA ASP A 68 6.52 3.22 6.08
C ASP A 68 5.73 3.89 4.95
N GLN A 69 6.27 3.85 3.73
CA GLN A 69 5.59 4.36 2.54
C GLN A 69 4.23 3.68 2.32
N LEU A 70 4.17 2.36 2.50
CA LEU A 70 2.92 1.61 2.39
C LEU A 70 1.90 2.03 3.46
N ALA A 71 2.35 2.17 4.71
CA ALA A 71 1.46 2.57 5.81
C ALA A 71 0.87 3.97 5.59
N VAL A 72 1.69 4.93 5.14
CA VAL A 72 1.24 6.30 4.82
C VAL A 72 0.26 6.30 3.66
N ALA A 73 0.61 5.70 2.52
CA ALA A 73 -0.25 5.69 1.34
C ALA A 73 -1.61 5.03 1.59
N ALA A 74 -1.66 3.99 2.44
CA ALA A 74 -2.91 3.36 2.83
C ALA A 74 -3.78 4.25 3.75
N HIS A 75 -3.18 4.98 4.68
CA HIS A 75 -3.90 5.93 5.51
C HIS A 75 -4.45 7.10 4.68
N ASP A 76 -3.64 7.66 3.79
CA ASP A 76 -4.07 8.76 2.91
C ASP A 76 -5.29 8.34 2.07
N LEU A 77 -5.22 7.18 1.41
CA LEU A 77 -6.36 6.65 0.65
C LEU A 77 -7.58 6.41 1.55
N ALA A 78 -7.39 5.85 2.75
CA ALA A 78 -8.48 5.57 3.68
C ALA A 78 -9.20 6.84 4.18
N GLU A 79 -8.48 7.95 4.37
CA GLU A 79 -9.09 9.24 4.72
C GLU A 79 -9.92 9.80 3.55
N ILE A 80 -9.38 9.78 2.33
CA ILE A 80 -10.07 10.28 1.13
C ILE A 80 -11.33 9.45 0.84
N VAL A 81 -11.21 8.13 0.84
CA VAL A 81 -12.34 7.21 0.60
C VAL A 81 -13.44 7.37 1.64
N ARG A 82 -13.06 7.59 2.91
CA ARG A 82 -14.02 7.88 3.97
C ARG A 82 -14.74 9.21 3.75
N GLY A 83 -14.01 10.25 3.36
CA GLY A 83 -14.56 11.58 3.09
C GLY A 83 -15.52 11.61 1.88
N LEU A 84 -15.26 10.76 0.88
CA LEU A 84 -16.07 10.63 -0.33
C LEU A 84 -17.17 9.56 -0.24
N ASP A 85 -17.24 8.81 0.87
CA ASP A 85 -18.13 7.66 1.05
C ASP A 85 -18.01 6.62 -0.09
N ALA A 86 -16.79 6.42 -0.60
CA ALA A 86 -16.49 5.64 -1.80
C ALA A 86 -16.33 4.13 -1.50
N ALA A 87 -17.44 3.44 -1.23
CA ALA A 87 -17.43 2.02 -0.83
C ALA A 87 -16.79 1.06 -1.85
N ASP A 88 -16.98 1.30 -3.15
CA ASP A 88 -16.40 0.46 -4.20
C ASP A 88 -14.87 0.57 -4.22
N GLU A 89 -14.36 1.80 -4.11
CA GLU A 89 -12.92 2.08 -4.03
C GLU A 89 -12.29 1.43 -2.79
N LEU A 90 -12.98 1.46 -1.65
CA LEU A 90 -12.54 0.76 -0.44
C LEU A 90 -12.38 -0.74 -0.68
N ALA A 91 -13.39 -1.37 -1.30
CA ALA A 91 -13.39 -2.81 -1.57
C ALA A 91 -12.25 -3.19 -2.52
N GLU A 92 -12.07 -2.44 -3.60
CA GLU A 92 -10.98 -2.66 -4.57
C GLU A 92 -9.60 -2.48 -3.95
N ALA A 93 -9.38 -1.39 -3.21
CA ALA A 93 -8.11 -1.12 -2.54
C ALA A 93 -7.77 -2.21 -1.52
N THR A 94 -8.77 -2.68 -0.77
CA THR A 94 -8.58 -3.78 0.20
C THR A 94 -8.18 -5.08 -0.50
N ALA A 95 -8.86 -5.44 -1.60
CA ALA A 95 -8.52 -6.62 -2.39
C ALA A 95 -7.10 -6.55 -2.98
N LEU A 96 -6.70 -5.37 -3.45
CA LEU A 96 -5.38 -5.10 -3.99
C LEU A 96 -4.27 -5.24 -2.92
N VAL A 97 -4.52 -4.75 -1.70
CA VAL A 97 -3.61 -4.93 -0.55
C VAL A 97 -3.44 -6.41 -0.20
N GLU A 98 -4.53 -7.16 -0.13
CA GLU A 98 -4.50 -8.60 0.15
C GLU A 98 -3.72 -9.39 -0.91
N GLU A 99 -3.89 -9.06 -2.19
CA GLU A 99 -3.14 -9.68 -3.28
C GLU A 99 -1.65 -9.38 -3.21
N ALA A 100 -1.28 -8.11 -3.04
CA ALA A 100 0.11 -7.72 -2.87
C ALA A 100 0.71 -8.34 -1.59
N GLY A 101 -0.07 -8.48 -0.53
CA GLY A 101 0.31 -9.19 0.68
C GLY A 101 0.74 -10.64 0.45
N ARG A 102 0.04 -11.36 -0.43
CA ARG A 102 0.42 -12.72 -0.88
C ARG A 102 1.72 -12.70 -1.68
N ARG A 103 1.89 -11.73 -2.59
CA ARG A 103 3.14 -11.57 -3.37
C ARG A 103 4.35 -11.27 -2.50
N ILE A 104 4.21 -10.35 -1.53
CA ILE A 104 5.23 -10.06 -0.51
C ILE A 104 5.60 -11.33 0.26
N GLY A 105 4.59 -12.10 0.70
CA GLY A 105 4.82 -13.39 1.37
C GLY A 105 5.61 -14.38 0.49
N ALA A 106 5.19 -14.57 -0.76
CA ALA A 106 5.84 -15.48 -1.70
C ALA A 106 7.30 -15.07 -2.03
N ALA A 107 7.58 -13.77 -2.15
CA ALA A 107 8.93 -13.26 -2.37
C ALA A 107 9.90 -13.59 -1.23
N THR A 108 9.39 -13.78 -0.01
CA THR A 108 10.19 -14.17 1.16
C THR A 108 10.40 -15.68 1.28
N ALA A 109 9.53 -16.49 0.68
CA ALA A 109 9.53 -17.95 0.77
C ALA A 109 10.42 -18.66 -0.26
N ARG A 110 10.83 -17.99 -1.34
CA ARG A 110 11.86 -18.49 -2.26
C ARG A 110 13.23 -18.47 -1.54
N ARG A 111 13.55 -19.58 -0.86
CA ARG A 111 14.87 -19.88 -0.29
C ARG A 111 15.59 -20.90 -1.16
#